data_AF-A0A096AIZ4-F1
#
_entry.id   AF-A0A096AIZ4-F1
#
_cell.length_a   1.000
_cell.length_b   1.000
_cell.length_c   1.000
_cell.angle_alpha   90.00
_cell.angle_beta   90.00
_cell.angle_gamma   90.00
#
_symmetry.space_group_name_H-M   'P 1'
#
loop_
_entity.id
_entity.type
_entity.pdbx_description
1 polymer ?
#
loop_
_entity_poly.entity_id
_entity_poly.type
_entity_poly.pdbx_seq_one_letter_code
_entity_poly.pdbx_strand_id
1 'polypeptide(L)'
;MTALAVLMAGCATQGSYEETLISEAKPGKTVMLPQQDSPMESWERVAVVCPYSSASADLPAPMKNVVDQLDADSGDQRQWLVFGQGNDAQPVELSRSKVDFCSGKTDYVKAFPADQQWSVQEGPEGTMELSPTNSQGSSS
;
A
#
# COMPACT_ATOMS: atom_id res chain seq x y z
N MET A 1 27.52 11.40 -35.65
CA MET A 1 26.06 11.42 -35.45
C MET A 1 25.78 10.70 -34.14
N THR A 2 25.35 11.45 -33.14
CA THR A 2 25.16 11.02 -31.75
C THR A 2 23.83 10.28 -31.67
N ALA A 3 23.84 9.00 -31.31
CA ALA A 3 22.62 8.25 -31.03
C ALA A 3 22.17 8.57 -29.60
N LEU A 4 21.00 9.20 -29.48
CA LEU A 4 20.30 9.38 -28.20
C LEU A 4 19.87 8.00 -27.69
N ALA A 5 20.46 7.56 -26.58
CA ALA A 5 19.91 6.46 -25.80
C ALA A 5 18.71 7.01 -25.01
N VAL A 6 17.53 6.50 -25.36
CA VAL A 6 16.25 6.83 -24.73
C VAL A 6 16.28 6.39 -23.27
N LEU A 7 15.94 7.32 -22.39
CA LEU A 7 15.73 7.11 -20.96
C LEU A 7 14.65 6.05 -20.76
N MET A 8 15.01 4.89 -20.21
CA MET A 8 14.05 3.94 -19.62
C MET A 8 13.57 4.54 -18.29
N ALA A 9 12.68 5.52 -18.36
CA ALA A 9 11.85 5.87 -17.22
C ALA A 9 10.87 4.71 -17.03
N GLY A 10 11.14 3.87 -16.02
CA GLY A 10 10.23 2.81 -15.62
C GLY A 10 8.87 3.42 -15.30
N CYS A 11 7.90 3.21 -16.18
CA CYS A 11 6.50 3.45 -15.87
C CYS A 11 6.15 2.50 -14.74
N ALA A 12 6.08 3.02 -13.52
CA ALA A 12 5.46 2.31 -12.41
C ALA A 12 4.02 1.99 -12.83
N THR A 13 3.78 0.71 -13.05
CA THR A 13 2.55 0.15 -13.55
C THR A 13 1.50 0.22 -12.44
N GLN A 14 0.85 1.38 -12.33
CA GLN A 14 -0.20 1.64 -11.32
C GLN A 14 -1.33 0.59 -11.35
N GLY A 15 -1.46 -0.17 -12.46
CA GLY A 15 -2.38 -1.31 -12.59
C GLY A 15 -1.80 -2.69 -12.22
N SER A 16 -0.49 -2.96 -12.37
CA SER A 16 -0.01 -4.35 -12.20
C SER A 16 0.06 -4.78 -10.74
N TYR A 17 0.38 -3.86 -9.82
CA TYR A 17 0.45 -4.21 -8.41
C TYR A 17 -0.91 -4.59 -7.82
N GLU A 18 -1.94 -3.77 -8.09
CA GLU A 18 -3.30 -4.02 -7.61
C GLU A 18 -3.83 -5.35 -8.15
N GLU A 19 -3.60 -5.65 -9.44
CA GLU A 19 -3.98 -6.91 -10.06
C GLU A 19 -3.26 -8.12 -9.43
N THR A 20 -1.95 -8.02 -9.22
CA THR A 20 -1.15 -9.06 -8.55
C THR A 20 -1.68 -9.30 -7.13
N LEU A 21 -1.91 -8.24 -6.36
CA LEU A 21 -2.48 -8.33 -5.01
C LEU A 21 -3.85 -9.02 -5.00
N ILE A 22 -4.77 -8.63 -5.89
CA ILE A 22 -6.11 -9.24 -5.99
C ILE A 22 -6.00 -10.74 -6.33
N SER A 23 -5.06 -11.11 -7.21
CA SER A 23 -4.87 -12.50 -7.62
C SER A 23 -4.40 -13.41 -6.47
N GLU A 24 -3.67 -12.84 -5.51
CA GLU A 24 -3.16 -13.54 -4.32
C GLU A 24 -4.13 -13.47 -3.14
N ALA A 25 -4.91 -12.39 -3.02
CA ALA A 25 -5.87 -12.16 -1.95
C ALA A 25 -7.13 -13.02 -2.12
N LYS A 26 -7.08 -14.25 -1.56
CA LYS A 26 -8.22 -15.18 -1.57
C LYS A 26 -9.02 -15.09 -0.27
N PRO A 27 -10.36 -14.92 -0.32
CA PRO A 27 -11.20 -14.88 0.87
C PRO A 27 -10.99 -16.08 1.79
N GLY A 28 -10.95 -15.82 3.11
CA GLY A 28 -10.72 -16.84 4.12
C GLY A 28 -9.29 -17.35 4.22
N LYS A 29 -8.34 -16.68 3.56
CA LYS A 29 -6.90 -16.95 3.65
C LYS A 29 -6.15 -15.78 4.25
N THR A 30 -4.91 -16.06 4.61
CA THR A 30 -3.92 -15.06 4.96
C THR A 30 -2.98 -14.84 3.78
N VAL A 31 -2.61 -13.60 3.51
CA VAL A 31 -1.69 -13.21 2.44
C VAL A 31 -0.59 -12.32 2.99
N MET A 32 0.62 -12.43 2.44
CA MET A 32 1.67 -11.41 2.58
C MET A 32 1.60 -10.52 1.34
N LEU A 33 1.84 -9.21 1.48
CA LEU A 33 1.79 -8.34 0.31
C LEU A 33 2.87 -8.75 -0.71
N PRO A 34 2.54 -8.80 -2.01
CA PRO A 34 3.49 -9.21 -3.03
C PRO A 34 4.67 -8.23 -3.10
N GLN A 35 5.88 -8.78 -3.28
CA GLN A 35 7.07 -8.02 -3.65
C GLN A 35 7.10 -7.75 -5.15
N GLN A 36 6.58 -8.71 -5.94
CA GLN A 36 6.42 -8.57 -7.38
C GLN A 36 5.51 -7.38 -7.71
N ASP A 37 5.85 -6.67 -8.78
CA ASP A 37 5.10 -5.52 -9.32
C ASP A 37 4.95 -4.33 -8.37
N SER A 38 5.55 -4.39 -7.18
CA SER A 38 5.61 -3.26 -6.26
C SER A 38 6.51 -2.17 -6.86
N PRO A 39 6.33 -0.90 -6.48
CA PRO A 39 7.14 0.21 -7.00
C PRO A 39 8.60 0.15 -6.51
N MET A 40 8.93 -0.79 -5.63
CA MET A 40 10.25 -0.96 -5.02
C MET A 40 10.59 -2.45 -4.92
N GLU A 41 11.57 -2.93 -5.67
CA GLU A 41 11.90 -4.36 -5.79
C GLU A 41 12.21 -5.09 -4.46
N SER A 42 12.60 -4.36 -3.41
CA SER A 42 12.99 -4.94 -2.11
C SER A 42 12.55 -4.08 -0.93
N TRP A 43 11.26 -3.75 -0.89
CA TRP A 43 10.69 -2.97 0.21
C TRP A 43 10.69 -3.74 1.54
N GLU A 44 10.96 -3.03 2.62
CA GLU A 44 11.09 -3.59 3.98
C GLU A 44 9.86 -3.26 4.85
N ARG A 45 9.17 -2.17 4.52
CA ARG A 45 7.99 -1.69 5.21
C ARG A 45 6.95 -1.17 4.23
N VAL A 46 5.69 -1.23 4.64
CA VAL A 46 4.56 -0.67 3.91
C VAL A 46 3.68 0.12 4.87
N ALA A 47 3.30 1.33 4.50
CA ALA A 47 2.28 2.09 5.21
C ALA A 47 0.96 2.02 4.47
N VAL A 48 -0.10 1.64 5.18
CA VAL A 48 -1.48 1.83 4.71
C VAL A 48 -1.87 3.27 4.99
N VAL A 49 -2.38 3.97 3.98
CA VAL A 49 -2.85 5.35 4.06
C VAL A 49 -4.29 5.40 3.56
N CYS A 50 -5.23 5.65 4.47
CA CYS A 50 -6.66 5.73 4.16
C CYS A 50 -7.05 7.12 3.62
N PRO A 51 -8.24 7.26 3.00
CA PRO A 51 -8.79 8.57 2.67
C PRO A 51 -8.73 9.54 3.85
N TYR A 52 -8.48 10.81 3.54
CA TYR A 52 -8.43 11.93 4.49
C TYR A 52 -7.36 11.81 5.57
N SER A 53 -6.40 10.91 5.38
CA SER A 53 -5.34 10.71 6.37
C SER A 53 -4.19 11.68 6.19
N SER A 54 -3.65 12.14 7.30
CA SER A 54 -2.40 12.93 7.33
C SER A 54 -1.23 12.07 7.82
N ALA A 55 0.00 12.48 7.50
CA ALA A 55 1.17 11.69 7.85
C ALA A 55 1.37 11.61 9.37
N SER A 56 1.38 10.39 9.91
CA SER A 56 1.63 10.14 11.33
C SER A 56 3.09 10.40 11.71
N ALA A 57 3.31 10.87 12.95
CA ALA A 57 4.65 11.02 13.53
C ALA A 57 5.41 9.70 13.66
N ASP A 58 4.72 8.56 13.67
CA ASP A 58 5.30 7.22 13.81
C ASP A 58 5.83 6.64 12.48
N LEU A 59 5.67 7.36 11.36
CA LEU A 59 6.23 6.96 10.07
C LEU A 59 7.71 7.32 9.96
N PRO A 60 8.54 6.44 9.35
CA PRO A 60 9.87 6.82 8.88
C PRO A 60 9.81 8.07 7.97
N ALA A 61 10.81 8.94 8.10
CA ALA A 61 10.83 10.23 7.39
C ALA A 61 10.62 10.13 5.86
N PRO A 62 11.22 9.17 5.12
CA PRO A 62 10.95 9.01 3.69
C PRO A 62 9.48 8.72 3.38
N MET A 63 8.85 7.84 4.14
CA MET A 63 7.44 7.50 3.96
C MET A 63 6.55 8.68 4.33
N LYS A 64 6.88 9.40 5.42
CA LYS A 64 6.16 10.60 5.82
C LYS A 64 6.12 11.65 4.71
N ASN A 65 7.28 11.94 4.10
CA ASN A 65 7.39 12.90 3.00
C ASN A 65 6.54 12.50 1.80
N VAL A 66 6.41 11.20 1.51
CA VAL A 66 5.52 10.72 0.45
C VAL A 66 4.06 10.92 0.84
N VAL A 67 3.66 10.54 2.06
CA VAL A 67 2.28 10.73 2.55
C VAL A 67 1.86 12.19 2.50
N ASP A 68 2.72 13.12 2.90
CA ASP A 68 2.46 14.57 2.85
C ASP A 68 2.26 15.11 1.41
N GLN A 69 2.65 14.36 0.39
CA GLN A 69 2.46 14.70 -1.03
C GLN A 69 1.28 13.96 -1.68
N LEU A 70 0.63 13.03 -0.98
CA LEU A 70 -0.53 12.31 -1.50
C LEU A 70 -1.77 13.21 -1.49
N ASP A 71 -2.59 13.06 -2.51
CA ASP A 71 -3.90 13.70 -2.61
C ASP A 71 -4.96 12.91 -1.80
N ALA A 72 -4.72 12.70 -0.51
CA ALA A 72 -5.55 11.87 0.36
C ALA A 72 -6.95 12.45 0.60
N ASP A 73 -7.14 13.76 0.39
CA ASP A 73 -8.38 14.49 0.67
C ASP A 73 -9.40 14.51 -0.50
N SER A 74 -9.02 13.89 -1.61
CA SER A 74 -9.75 13.97 -2.88
C SER A 74 -10.95 13.04 -3.02
N GLY A 75 -11.15 12.12 -2.08
CA GLY A 75 -12.33 11.25 -2.06
C GLY A 75 -12.13 9.89 -1.40
N ASP A 76 -13.25 9.28 -1.05
CA ASP A 76 -13.39 8.07 -0.24
C ASP A 76 -13.03 6.79 -1.02
N GLN A 77 -12.86 6.89 -2.34
CA GLN A 77 -12.72 5.75 -3.25
C GLN A 77 -11.28 5.24 -3.38
N ARG A 78 -10.31 5.98 -2.84
CA ARG A 78 -8.88 5.73 -3.01
C ARG A 78 -8.21 5.47 -1.67
N GLN A 79 -7.18 4.64 -1.70
CA GLN A 79 -6.25 4.45 -0.60
C GLN A 79 -4.85 4.28 -1.19
N TRP A 80 -3.83 4.36 -0.35
CA TRP A 80 -2.46 4.19 -0.80
C TRP A 80 -1.72 3.18 0.06
N LEU A 81 -0.83 2.44 -0.59
CA LEU A 81 0.26 1.74 0.05
C LEU A 81 1.54 2.51 -0.24
N VAL A 82 2.23 2.96 0.81
CA VAL A 82 3.54 3.59 0.68
C VAL A 82 4.60 2.57 1.07
N PHE A 83 5.35 2.09 0.09
CA PHE A 83 6.45 1.15 0.27
C PHE A 83 7.70 1.91 0.66
N GLY A 84 8.50 1.37 1.58
CA GLY A 84 9.72 2.00 2.07
C GLY A 84 10.90 1.02 2.15
N GLN A 85 12.09 1.51 1.81
CA GLN A 85 13.36 0.80 1.91
C GLN A 85 14.48 1.80 2.24
N GLY A 86 15.13 1.64 3.40
CA GLY A 86 16.18 2.57 3.82
C GLY A 86 15.71 4.02 3.84
N ASN A 87 16.28 4.84 2.95
CA ASN A 87 15.97 6.28 2.83
C ASN A 87 14.99 6.62 1.71
N ASP A 88 14.41 5.62 1.04
CA ASP A 88 13.53 5.80 -0.10
C ASP A 88 12.12 5.27 0.19
N ALA A 89 11.12 5.87 -0.44
CA ALA A 89 9.73 5.42 -0.37
C ALA A 89 8.98 5.74 -1.67
N GLN A 90 8.06 4.85 -2.06
CA GLN A 90 7.20 5.06 -3.24
C GLN A 90 5.76 4.62 -2.97
N PRO A 91 4.76 5.39 -3.44
CA PRO A 91 3.36 5.04 -3.27
C PRO A 91 2.82 4.18 -4.42
N VAL A 92 1.80 3.37 -4.12
CA VAL A 92 0.82 2.86 -5.07
C VAL A 92 -0.55 3.31 -4.61
N GLU A 93 -1.34 3.85 -5.53
CA GLU A 93 -2.76 4.11 -5.34
C GLU A 93 -3.56 2.84 -5.63
N LEU A 94 -4.51 2.51 -4.76
CA LEU A 94 -5.42 1.37 -4.90
C LEU A 94 -6.89 1.84 -4.88
N SER A 95 -7.73 1.13 -5.62
CA SER A 95 -9.18 1.30 -5.62
C SER A 95 -9.81 0.58 -4.44
N ARG A 96 -10.51 1.32 -3.58
CA ARG A 96 -11.22 0.76 -2.41
C ARG A 96 -12.39 -0.16 -2.78
N SER A 97 -12.86 -0.13 -4.02
CA SER A 97 -13.89 -1.04 -4.54
C SER A 97 -13.37 -2.41 -4.97
N LYS A 98 -12.05 -2.61 -5.02
CA LYS A 98 -11.44 -3.90 -5.39
C LYS A 98 -10.74 -4.54 -4.20
N VAL A 99 -9.97 -3.74 -3.48
CA VAL A 99 -9.24 -4.12 -2.28
C VAL A 99 -9.47 -3.02 -1.27
N ASP A 100 -9.77 -3.32 0.00
CA ASP A 100 -9.92 -2.31 1.05
C ASP A 100 -9.07 -2.68 2.27
N PHE A 101 -8.06 -1.87 2.58
CA PHE A 101 -7.29 -1.98 3.82
C PHE A 101 -7.87 -1.10 4.94
N CYS A 102 -8.80 -0.22 4.58
CA CYS A 102 -9.34 0.79 5.46
C CYS A 102 -10.67 0.37 6.09
N SER A 103 -11.43 -0.57 5.51
CA SER A 103 -12.69 -1.18 5.99
C SER A 103 -13.35 -0.44 7.17
N GLY A 104 -13.97 0.71 6.88
CA GLY A 104 -14.72 1.51 7.86
C GLY A 104 -13.92 2.56 8.64
N LYS A 105 -12.63 2.71 8.38
CA LYS A 105 -11.76 3.78 8.91
C LYS A 105 -11.50 4.84 7.85
N THR A 106 -11.65 6.09 8.25
CA THR A 106 -11.13 7.27 7.56
C THR A 106 -10.08 7.89 8.46
N ASP A 107 -9.03 8.51 7.91
CA ASP A 107 -7.90 9.04 8.69
C ASP A 107 -7.14 7.97 9.50
N TYR A 108 -6.59 6.98 8.79
CA TYR A 108 -5.77 5.93 9.38
C TYR A 108 -4.47 5.77 8.59
N VAL A 109 -3.35 5.89 9.31
CA VAL A 109 -2.00 5.64 8.79
C VAL A 109 -1.24 4.73 9.73
N LYS A 110 -0.72 3.61 9.22
CA LYS A 110 0.16 2.72 9.99
C LYS A 110 1.15 1.99 9.10
N ALA A 111 2.41 1.93 9.54
CA ALA A 111 3.47 1.16 8.89
C ALA A 111 3.59 -0.26 9.47
N PHE A 112 3.79 -1.23 8.57
CA PHE A 112 3.95 -2.65 8.85
C PHE A 112 5.24 -3.17 8.22
N PRO A 113 5.88 -4.21 8.79
CA PRO A 113 7.03 -4.86 8.14
C PRO A 113 6.58 -5.68 6.92
N ALA A 114 7.54 -6.04 6.05
CA ALA A 114 7.27 -6.78 4.82
C ALA A 114 6.73 -8.20 5.02
N ASP A 115 7.00 -8.81 6.17
CA ASP A 115 6.47 -10.10 6.56
C ASP A 115 5.09 -10.02 7.24
N GLN A 116 4.48 -8.82 7.31
CA GLN A 116 3.13 -8.66 7.84
C GLN A 116 2.14 -9.50 7.03
N GLN A 117 1.41 -10.33 7.77
CA GLN A 117 0.32 -11.12 7.26
C GLN A 117 -1.02 -10.38 7.35
N TRP A 118 -1.85 -10.55 6.33
CA TRP A 118 -3.15 -9.92 6.19
C TRP A 118 -4.24 -10.99 6.05
N SER A 119 -5.24 -10.98 6.92
CA SER A 119 -6.44 -11.78 6.74
C SER A 119 -7.27 -11.16 5.64
N VAL A 120 -7.70 -11.99 4.69
CA VAL A 120 -8.54 -11.58 3.57
C VAL A 120 -9.98 -12.02 3.84
N GLN A 121 -10.90 -11.07 3.81
CA GLN A 121 -12.34 -11.32 3.88
C GLN A 121 -13.01 -10.78 2.62
N GLU A 122 -14.11 -11.41 2.22
CA GLU A 122 -14.95 -10.88 1.15
C GLU A 122 -15.89 -9.83 1.75
N GLY A 123 -15.74 -8.59 1.28
CA GLY A 123 -16.56 -7.44 1.64
C GLY A 123 -17.75 -7.26 0.68
N PRO A 124 -18.44 -6.12 0.79
CA PRO A 124 -19.53 -5.76 -0.12
C PRO A 124 -19.09 -5.80 -1.58
N GLU A 125 -19.99 -6.29 -2.44
CA GLU A 125 -19.81 -6.33 -3.90
C GLU A 125 -18.54 -7.07 -4.37
N GLY A 126 -18.01 -7.99 -3.55
CA GLY A 126 -16.83 -8.79 -3.89
C GLY A 126 -15.49 -8.08 -3.63
N THR A 127 -15.50 -6.97 -2.89
CA THR A 127 -14.27 -6.28 -2.46
C THR A 127 -13.42 -7.19 -1.58
N MET A 128 -12.10 -7.23 -1.78
CA MET A 128 -11.19 -7.95 -0.89
C MET A 128 -10.80 -7.06 0.28
N GLU A 129 -11.33 -7.33 1.47
CA GLU A 129 -11.01 -6.59 2.69
C GLU A 129 -9.78 -7.21 3.38
N LEU A 130 -8.73 -6.42 3.56
CA LEU A 130 -7.46 -6.87 4.15
C LEU A 130 -7.25 -6.22 5.52
N SER A 131 -7.15 -7.05 6.54
CA SER A 131 -6.85 -6.64 7.92
C SER A 131 -5.57 -7.31 8.42
N PRO A 132 -4.70 -6.62 9.18
CA PRO A 132 -3.48 -7.25 9.69
C PRO A 132 -3.84 -8.37 10.68
N THR A 133 -3.32 -9.59 10.46
CA THR A 133 -3.71 -10.78 11.26
C THR A 133 -3.28 -10.72 12.71
N ASN A 134 -2.18 -10.02 13.00
CA ASN A 134 -1.70 -9.68 14.33
C ASN A 134 -0.73 -8.52 14.15
N SER A 135 -1.16 -7.29 14.45
CA SER A 135 -0.19 -6.21 14.65
C SER A 135 0.38 -6.37 16.06
N GLN A 136 1.48 -7.11 16.20
CA GLN A 136 2.20 -7.12 17.46
C GLN A 136 2.63 -5.69 17.80
N GLY A 137 2.10 -5.20 18.92
CA GLY A 137 2.55 -3.99 19.58
C GLY A 137 1.48 -3.24 20.35
N SER A 138 0.74 -3.90 21.25
CA SER A 138 0.25 -3.29 22.50
C SER A 138 -0.23 -4.36 23.48
N SER A 139 0.33 -4.31 24.70
CA SER A 139 -0.13 -4.92 25.96
C SER A 139 0.43 -6.30 26.35
N SER A 140 1.52 -6.27 27.10
CA SER A 140 1.64 -6.93 28.41
C SER A 140 2.53 -6.08 29.31
#